data_AF-A0AAN8ISL3-F1
#
_entry.id   AF-A0AAN8ISL3-F1
#
_cell.length_a   1.000
_cell.length_b   1.000
_cell.length_c   1.000
_cell.angle_alpha   90.00
_cell.angle_beta   90.00
_cell.angle_gamma   90.00
#
_symmetry.space_group_name_H-M   'P 1'
#
loop_
_entity.id
_entity.type
_entity.pdbx_description
1 polymer ?
#
loop_
_entity_poly.entity_id
_entity_poly.type
_entity_poly.pdbx_seq_one_letter_code
_entity_poly.pdbx_strand_id
1 'polypeptide(L)'
;MPPKQRANPPLPQIHGLRFATSRDIWRAGLVISAGFGVCPEAAWLQPYLRTYPQDSLLSAQQSVEWAIRSEDAAILVVEDHYDPAETETMHGIVPHVHNKAQPMPGEKIVVGVAVWWFDAESPRTGQFADTEGPFPELDEGPHRDEYEEHVSRYNDKNDELLKKYLSTSGMELHTLVIHPTYWRRGHGRTLVEWGMRLADIDQEDLCICATNGGLKLYRPLGCELLESWRMEGDEVSPTGVAGNIVRYVPRKERGDPEDGSVETAVMALSERLSETEFGGEQDKGLGEKNGLVVR
;
A
#
# COMPACT_ATOMS: atom_id res chain seq x y z
N MET A 1 -11.57 11.34 38.53
CA MET A 1 -12.60 10.87 37.59
C MET A 1 -11.86 10.15 36.46
N PRO A 2 -12.24 8.93 36.07
CA PRO A 2 -11.64 8.31 34.88
C PRO A 2 -11.96 9.20 33.65
N PRO A 3 -11.01 9.36 32.72
CA PRO A 3 -11.27 10.11 31.49
C PRO A 3 -12.47 9.47 30.77
N LYS A 4 -13.43 10.29 30.36
CA LYS A 4 -14.54 9.82 29.53
C LYS A 4 -13.95 9.24 28.26
N GLN A 5 -14.11 7.93 28.07
CA GLN A 5 -13.77 7.24 26.83
C GLN A 5 -14.49 7.96 25.68
N ARG A 6 -13.73 8.60 24.80
CA ARG A 6 -14.30 9.22 23.60
C ARG A 6 -14.82 8.08 22.71
N ALA A 7 -15.99 8.26 22.12
CA ALA A 7 -16.48 7.30 21.14
C ALA A 7 -15.53 7.29 19.93
N ASN A 8 -15.15 6.11 19.46
CA ASN A 8 -14.26 5.98 18.31
C ASN A 8 -14.93 6.59 17.06
N PRO A 9 -14.18 7.32 16.20
CA PRO A 9 -14.76 7.86 14.98
C PRO A 9 -15.16 6.73 14.00
N PRO A 10 -16.11 6.98 13.09
CA PRO A 10 -16.59 5.96 12.15
C PRO A 10 -15.46 5.45 11.24
N LEU A 11 -15.57 4.20 10.80
CA LEU A 11 -14.61 3.57 9.88
C LEU A 11 -15.17 3.53 8.45
N PRO A 12 -14.32 3.63 7.41
CA PRO A 12 -14.71 3.30 6.06
C PRO A 12 -15.22 1.86 5.96
N GLN A 13 -16.11 1.59 5.02
CA GLN A 13 -16.53 0.23 4.73
C GLN A 13 -15.33 -0.60 4.22
N ILE A 14 -15.16 -1.78 4.81
CA ILE A 14 -14.04 -2.68 4.57
C ILE A 14 -14.52 -3.80 3.62
N HIS A 15 -14.49 -3.52 2.31
CA HIS A 15 -14.90 -4.49 1.29
C HIS A 15 -13.71 -5.31 0.82
N GLY A 16 -13.73 -6.63 1.09
CA GLY A 16 -12.65 -7.53 0.67
C GLY A 16 -11.33 -7.34 1.40
N LEU A 17 -11.32 -6.54 2.47
CA LEU A 17 -10.20 -6.34 3.37
C LEU A 17 -10.59 -6.78 4.79
N ARG A 18 -9.61 -6.85 5.68
CA ARG A 18 -9.80 -6.89 7.14
C ARG A 18 -8.55 -6.38 7.84
N PHE A 19 -8.69 -5.98 9.10
CA PHE A 19 -7.51 -5.72 9.92
C PHE A 19 -6.73 -7.03 10.13
N ALA A 20 -5.40 -6.91 10.14
CA ALA A 20 -4.54 -8.04 10.49
C ALA A 20 -4.67 -8.33 11.99
N THR A 21 -4.46 -9.59 12.33
CA THR A 21 -4.44 -10.10 13.69
C THR A 21 -3.11 -10.80 13.94
N SER A 22 -2.81 -11.20 15.18
CA SER A 22 -1.58 -11.95 15.48
C SER A 22 -1.42 -13.23 14.64
N ARG A 23 -2.52 -13.81 14.12
CA ARG A 23 -2.49 -14.99 13.24
C ARG A 23 -1.88 -14.71 11.87
N ASP A 24 -1.90 -13.46 11.44
CA ASP A 24 -1.43 -13.04 10.13
C ASP A 24 0.07 -12.78 10.07
N ILE A 25 0.74 -12.57 11.22
CA ILE A 25 2.17 -12.21 11.31
C ILE A 25 3.04 -13.03 10.36
N TRP A 26 2.90 -14.36 10.43
CA TRP A 26 3.67 -15.29 9.59
C TRP A 26 3.42 -15.08 8.09
N ARG A 27 2.15 -14.96 7.69
CA ARG A 27 1.79 -14.89 6.26
C ARG A 27 2.01 -13.50 5.69
N ALA A 28 1.66 -12.45 6.45
CA ALA A 28 1.89 -11.07 6.08
C ALA A 28 3.40 -10.77 5.94
N GLY A 29 4.23 -11.27 6.86
CA GLY A 29 5.69 -11.17 6.75
C GLY A 29 6.24 -11.84 5.47
N LEU A 30 5.70 -13.01 5.10
CA LEU A 30 6.04 -13.66 3.83
C LEU A 30 5.62 -12.82 2.61
N VAL A 31 4.40 -12.27 2.62
CA VAL A 31 3.92 -11.39 1.54
C VAL A 31 4.81 -10.16 1.38
N ILE A 32 5.16 -9.52 2.50
CA ILE A 32 6.06 -8.36 2.55
C ILE A 32 7.43 -8.74 1.96
N SER A 33 8.04 -9.83 2.44
CA SER A 33 9.37 -10.26 1.98
C SER A 33 9.39 -10.61 0.50
N ALA A 34 8.37 -11.34 0.01
CA ALA A 34 8.26 -11.72 -1.39
C ALA A 34 8.06 -10.51 -2.31
N GLY A 35 7.22 -9.55 -1.91
CA GLY A 35 6.96 -8.36 -2.72
C GLY A 35 8.08 -7.32 -2.65
N PHE A 36 8.75 -7.15 -1.50
CA PHE A 36 9.93 -6.30 -1.41
C PHE A 36 11.13 -6.92 -2.11
N GLY A 37 11.30 -8.25 -2.11
CA GLY A 37 12.45 -8.91 -2.75
C GLY A 37 12.58 -8.66 -4.27
N VAL A 38 11.54 -8.11 -4.91
CA VAL A 38 11.55 -7.67 -6.32
C VAL A 38 11.57 -6.15 -6.49
N CYS A 39 11.58 -5.38 -5.40
CA CYS A 39 11.66 -3.94 -5.39
C CYS A 39 13.13 -3.48 -5.52
N PRO A 40 13.44 -2.46 -6.35
CA PRO A 40 14.79 -1.88 -6.44
C PRO A 40 15.35 -1.39 -5.10
N GLU A 41 14.48 -0.94 -4.20
CA GLU A 41 14.85 -0.46 -2.87
C GLU A 41 15.39 -1.59 -1.98
N ALA A 42 14.73 -2.75 -1.97
CA ALA A 42 15.22 -3.91 -1.23
C ALA A 42 16.54 -4.42 -1.81
N ALA A 43 16.71 -4.40 -3.14
CA ALA A 43 17.98 -4.75 -3.75
C ALA A 43 19.14 -3.82 -3.31
N TRP A 44 18.83 -2.56 -3.00
CA TRP A 44 19.81 -1.60 -2.51
C TRP A 44 20.04 -1.76 -0.99
N LEU A 45 18.99 -1.84 -0.16
CA LEU A 45 19.07 -1.97 1.29
C LEU A 45 19.59 -3.35 1.75
N GLN A 46 19.19 -4.40 1.05
CA GLN A 46 19.45 -5.80 1.38
C GLN A 46 20.20 -6.51 0.25
N PRO A 47 21.44 -6.10 -0.07
CA PRO A 47 22.19 -6.69 -1.19
C PRO A 47 22.49 -8.18 -0.97
N TYR A 48 22.43 -8.68 0.28
CA TYR A 48 22.66 -10.07 0.64
C TYR A 48 21.36 -10.87 0.85
N LEU A 49 20.20 -10.33 0.47
CA LEU A 49 18.89 -11.00 0.58
C LEU A 49 18.89 -12.43 0.03
N ARG A 50 19.56 -12.67 -1.10
CA ARG A 50 19.63 -14.02 -1.71
C ARG A 50 20.45 -15.00 -0.89
N THR A 51 21.40 -14.51 -0.10
CA THR A 51 22.27 -15.31 0.77
C THR A 51 21.61 -15.57 2.12
N TYR A 52 20.85 -14.59 2.64
CA TYR A 52 20.19 -14.65 3.95
C TYR A 52 18.69 -14.34 3.88
N PRO A 53 17.89 -15.05 3.06
CA PRO A 53 16.47 -14.72 2.85
C PRO A 53 15.62 -14.86 4.12
N GLN A 54 16.03 -15.72 5.06
CA GLN A 54 15.36 -15.88 6.35
C GLN A 54 15.47 -14.66 7.26
N ASP A 55 16.53 -13.85 7.12
CA ASP A 55 16.74 -12.65 7.94
C ASP A 55 15.72 -11.57 7.52
N SER A 56 15.54 -11.37 6.21
CA SER A 56 14.49 -10.50 5.65
C SER A 56 13.09 -10.95 6.05
N LEU A 57 12.82 -12.27 6.02
CA LEU A 57 11.54 -12.83 6.44
C LEU A 57 11.25 -12.57 7.92
N LEU A 58 12.24 -12.78 8.79
CA LEU A 58 12.10 -12.52 10.22
C LEU A 58 11.89 -11.03 10.49
N SER A 59 12.67 -10.15 9.85
CA SER A 59 12.52 -8.70 9.95
C SER A 59 11.11 -8.25 9.53
N ALA A 60 10.59 -8.76 8.41
CA ALA A 60 9.23 -8.48 7.98
C ALA A 60 8.15 -8.97 8.96
N GLN A 61 8.33 -10.13 9.59
CA GLN A 61 7.41 -10.65 10.61
C GLN A 61 7.42 -9.78 11.87
N GLN A 62 8.61 -9.35 12.31
CA GLN A 62 8.77 -8.43 13.44
C GLN A 62 8.11 -7.09 13.15
N SER A 63 8.27 -6.53 11.94
CA SER A 63 7.59 -5.29 11.55
C SER A 63 6.07 -5.43 11.57
N VAL A 64 5.53 -6.57 11.12
CA VAL A 64 4.08 -6.85 11.18
C VAL A 64 3.61 -6.99 12.63
N GLU A 65 4.32 -7.74 13.46
CA GLU A 65 3.99 -7.86 14.89
C GLU A 65 3.97 -6.48 15.56
N TRP A 66 5.01 -5.68 15.35
CA TRP A 66 5.12 -4.35 15.91
C TRP A 66 3.96 -3.45 15.47
N ALA A 67 3.63 -3.45 14.19
CA ALA A 67 2.50 -2.68 13.66
C ALA A 67 1.14 -3.14 14.22
N ILE A 68 0.93 -4.46 14.42
CA ILE A 68 -0.32 -4.98 15.03
C ILE A 68 -0.48 -4.49 16.47
N ARG A 69 0.62 -4.39 17.21
CA ARG A 69 0.62 -3.98 18.63
C ARG A 69 0.58 -2.46 18.81
N SER A 70 1.01 -1.72 17.80
CA SER A 70 1.15 -0.28 17.89
C SER A 70 -0.21 0.40 18.01
N GLU A 71 -0.32 1.33 18.96
CA GLU A 71 -1.53 2.17 19.11
C GLU A 71 -1.68 3.16 17.96
N ASP A 72 -0.57 3.53 17.30
CA ASP A 72 -0.54 4.55 16.24
C ASP A 72 -0.50 3.94 14.84
N ALA A 73 -0.83 2.64 14.70
CA ALA A 73 -0.84 1.98 13.39
C ALA A 73 -2.15 1.24 13.12
N ALA A 74 -2.49 1.14 11.83
CA ALA A 74 -3.45 0.19 11.32
C ALA A 74 -2.78 -0.70 10.29
N ILE A 75 -2.97 -2.01 10.41
CA ILE A 75 -2.54 -2.96 9.39
C ILE A 75 -3.75 -3.64 8.75
N LEU A 76 -3.83 -3.52 7.43
CA LEU A 76 -4.87 -4.15 6.63
C LEU A 76 -4.28 -5.25 5.77
N VAL A 77 -5.05 -6.31 5.63
CA VAL A 77 -4.76 -7.41 4.73
C VAL A 77 -5.89 -7.58 3.72
N VAL A 78 -5.49 -8.02 2.52
CA VAL A 78 -6.40 -8.48 1.47
C VAL A 78 -6.18 -9.95 1.24
N GLU A 79 -7.28 -10.68 1.10
CA GLU A 79 -7.28 -12.13 0.90
C GLU A 79 -7.65 -12.50 -0.53
N ASP A 80 -7.00 -13.54 -1.06
CA ASP A 80 -7.33 -14.16 -2.33
C ASP A 80 -7.08 -15.67 -2.22
N HIS A 81 -7.46 -16.43 -3.23
CA HIS A 81 -7.29 -17.88 -3.27
C HIS A 81 -5.82 -18.23 -3.52
N TYR A 82 -5.30 -19.21 -2.78
CA TYR A 82 -3.92 -19.66 -2.91
C TYR A 82 -3.63 -20.14 -4.33
N ASP A 83 -2.54 -19.61 -4.89
CA ASP A 83 -2.01 -19.94 -6.20
C ASP A 83 -0.72 -20.75 -6.00
N PRO A 84 -0.68 -22.04 -6.42
CA PRO A 84 0.50 -22.89 -6.28
C PRO A 84 1.77 -22.30 -6.93
N ALA A 85 1.62 -21.40 -7.90
CA ALA A 85 2.73 -20.70 -8.54
C ALA A 85 3.42 -19.66 -7.64
N GLU A 86 2.90 -19.39 -6.43
CA GLU A 86 3.56 -18.49 -5.47
C GLU A 86 5.04 -18.85 -5.26
N THR A 87 5.32 -20.14 -5.08
CA THR A 87 6.67 -20.64 -4.79
C THR A 87 7.70 -20.32 -5.88
N GLU A 88 7.26 -20.15 -7.12
CA GLU A 88 8.12 -19.81 -8.26
C GLU A 88 8.59 -18.34 -8.20
N THR A 89 7.82 -17.48 -7.55
CA THR A 89 8.06 -16.02 -7.51
C THR A 89 8.78 -15.55 -6.25
N MET A 90 9.02 -16.43 -5.28
CA MET A 90 9.63 -16.06 -3.99
C MET A 90 11.17 -15.89 -4.05
N HIS A 91 11.81 -15.98 -5.23
CA HIS A 91 13.24 -15.68 -5.45
C HIS A 91 14.25 -16.28 -4.43
N GLY A 92 13.95 -17.44 -3.85
CA GLY A 92 14.81 -18.09 -2.85
C GLY A 92 14.40 -17.87 -1.39
N ILE A 93 13.37 -17.05 -1.14
CA ILE A 93 12.62 -17.04 0.12
C ILE A 93 11.79 -18.33 0.14
N VAL A 94 12.40 -19.43 0.54
CA VAL A 94 11.69 -20.71 0.63
C VAL A 94 10.91 -20.73 1.94
N PRO A 95 9.60 -21.03 1.95
CA PRO A 95 8.78 -21.12 3.16
C PRO A 95 9.22 -22.21 4.17
N HIS A 96 10.35 -22.88 3.96
CA HIS A 96 10.88 -23.91 4.86
C HIS A 96 11.10 -23.43 6.29
N VAL A 97 10.98 -22.12 6.54
CA VAL A 97 11.22 -21.52 7.85
C VAL A 97 10.17 -21.95 8.90
N HIS A 98 8.98 -22.41 8.52
CA HIS A 98 8.02 -22.91 9.51
C HIS A 98 7.30 -24.17 9.04
N ASN A 99 7.32 -25.22 9.87
CA ASN A 99 6.65 -26.52 9.71
C ASN A 99 5.10 -26.47 9.54
N LYS A 100 4.54 -25.38 9.01
CA LYS A 100 3.15 -25.29 8.62
C LYS A 100 2.98 -25.94 7.25
N ALA A 101 1.93 -26.74 7.11
CA ALA A 101 1.52 -27.25 5.81
C ALA A 101 1.31 -26.07 4.84
N GLN A 102 1.75 -26.23 3.60
CA GLN A 102 1.41 -25.27 2.55
C GLN A 102 -0.13 -25.18 2.45
N PRO A 103 -0.67 -23.98 2.19
CA PRO A 103 -2.10 -23.82 1.98
C PRO A 103 -2.58 -24.74 0.85
N MET A 104 -3.81 -25.24 0.95
CA MET A 104 -4.37 -26.03 -0.14
C MET A 104 -4.73 -25.12 -1.33
N PRO A 105 -4.60 -25.59 -2.58
CA PRO A 105 -5.07 -24.83 -3.74
C PRO A 105 -6.53 -24.41 -3.55
N GLY A 106 -6.82 -23.11 -3.72
CA GLY A 106 -8.17 -22.56 -3.50
C GLY A 106 -8.48 -22.15 -2.05
N GLU A 107 -7.59 -22.37 -1.09
CA GLU A 107 -7.74 -21.82 0.26
C GLU A 107 -7.58 -20.29 0.23
N LYS A 108 -8.41 -19.55 0.98
CA LYS A 108 -8.23 -18.10 1.12
C LYS A 108 -7.07 -17.81 2.05
N ILE A 109 -6.13 -17.01 1.57
CA ILE A 109 -4.95 -16.60 2.31
C ILE A 109 -4.70 -15.10 2.15
N VAL A 110 -3.93 -14.51 3.05
CA VAL A 110 -3.44 -13.13 2.88
C VAL A 110 -2.50 -13.07 1.68
N VAL A 111 -2.75 -12.14 0.76
CA VAL A 111 -1.94 -11.95 -0.47
C VAL A 111 -1.43 -10.52 -0.63
N GLY A 112 -1.89 -9.61 0.23
CA GLY A 112 -1.43 -8.23 0.27
C GLY A 112 -1.58 -7.62 1.65
N VAL A 113 -0.72 -6.65 1.94
CA VAL A 113 -0.60 -5.98 3.24
C VAL A 113 -0.46 -4.48 2.99
N ALA A 114 -1.15 -3.68 3.81
CA ALA A 114 -0.89 -2.25 3.94
C ALA A 114 -0.73 -1.88 5.42
N VAL A 115 0.30 -1.09 5.74
CA VAL A 115 0.54 -0.54 7.08
C VAL A 115 0.38 0.97 6.99
N TRP A 116 -0.48 1.50 7.85
CA TRP A 116 -0.79 2.92 7.97
C TRP A 116 -0.31 3.41 9.33
N TRP A 117 0.44 4.51 9.37
CA TRP A 117 0.78 5.21 10.62
C TRP A 117 -0.07 6.46 10.76
N PHE A 118 -0.39 6.78 12.01
CA PHE A 118 -1.11 7.98 12.40
C PHE A 118 -0.23 8.86 13.28
N ASP A 119 -0.50 10.15 13.30
CA ASP A 119 0.07 11.04 14.30
C ASP A 119 -0.34 10.61 15.73
N ALA A 120 0.53 10.79 16.72
CA ALA A 120 0.28 10.40 18.10
C ALA A 120 -0.93 11.14 18.75
N GLU A 121 -1.32 12.30 18.20
CA GLU A 121 -2.52 13.04 18.62
C GLU A 121 -3.78 12.65 17.81
N SER A 122 -3.66 11.68 16.90
CA SER A 122 -4.76 11.24 16.05
C SER A 122 -5.95 10.73 16.87
N PRO A 123 -7.19 11.03 16.46
CA PRO A 123 -8.38 10.44 17.09
C PRO A 123 -8.47 8.92 16.86
N ARG A 124 -7.56 8.34 16.07
CA ARG A 124 -7.45 6.91 15.76
C ARG A 124 -6.49 6.15 16.68
N THR A 125 -5.69 6.83 17.50
CA THR A 125 -4.73 6.17 18.41
C THR A 125 -5.44 5.15 19.32
N GLY A 126 -4.90 3.94 19.34
CA GLY A 126 -5.41 2.77 20.07
C GLY A 126 -6.62 2.09 19.43
N GLN A 127 -7.17 2.60 18.33
CA GLN A 127 -8.39 2.04 17.72
C GLN A 127 -8.15 0.66 17.06
N PHE A 128 -6.94 0.40 16.57
CA PHE A 128 -6.63 -0.76 15.74
C PHE A 128 -5.65 -1.75 16.38
N ALA A 129 -5.03 -1.37 17.50
CA ALA A 129 -4.07 -2.22 18.19
C ALA A 129 -4.73 -3.51 18.68
N ASP A 130 -4.14 -4.65 18.36
CA ASP A 130 -4.42 -5.93 19.01
C ASP A 130 -3.36 -6.14 20.09
N THR A 131 -3.76 -6.08 21.36
CA THR A 131 -2.85 -6.29 22.50
C THR A 131 -3.08 -7.63 23.21
N GLU A 132 -4.14 -8.36 22.83
CA GLU A 132 -4.61 -9.55 23.55
C GLU A 132 -4.40 -10.86 22.77
N GLY A 133 -4.06 -10.80 21.48
CA GLY A 133 -3.81 -11.98 20.66
C GLY A 133 -2.64 -12.85 21.16
N PRO A 134 -2.64 -14.17 20.92
CA PRO A 134 -1.46 -14.99 21.11
C PRO A 134 -0.44 -14.60 20.04
N PHE A 135 0.52 -13.76 20.41
CA PHE A 135 1.61 -13.37 19.54
C PHE A 135 2.65 -14.51 19.46
N PRO A 136 3.19 -14.78 18.26
CA PRO A 136 4.30 -15.70 18.14
C PRO A 136 5.53 -15.14 18.88
N GLU A 137 6.36 -16.02 19.43
CA GLU A 137 7.71 -15.64 19.84
C GLU A 137 8.57 -15.56 18.58
N LEU A 138 9.12 -14.38 18.30
CA LEU A 138 10.05 -14.14 17.21
C LEU A 138 11.44 -13.91 17.80
N ASP A 139 12.46 -14.59 17.24
CA ASP A 139 13.85 -14.37 17.63
C ASP A 139 14.32 -12.97 17.21
N GLU A 140 15.35 -12.44 17.87
CA GLU A 140 16.10 -11.29 17.34
C GLU A 140 16.87 -11.72 16.08
N GLY A 141 16.62 -11.04 14.96
CA GLY A 141 17.25 -11.33 13.70
C GLY A 141 18.69 -10.82 13.66
N PRO A 142 19.63 -11.51 12.98
CA PRO A 142 21.00 -11.03 12.87
C PRO A 142 21.21 -10.01 11.72
N HIS A 143 20.17 -9.65 10.97
CA HIS A 143 20.16 -8.64 9.89
C HIS A 143 21.30 -8.79 8.86
N ARG A 144 21.69 -10.02 8.52
CA ARG A 144 22.85 -10.28 7.63
C ARG A 144 22.54 -10.02 6.16
N ASP A 145 21.26 -9.92 5.82
CA ASP A 145 20.79 -9.57 4.49
C ASP A 145 21.01 -8.08 4.16
N GLU A 146 21.05 -7.24 5.20
CA GLU A 146 21.17 -5.78 5.12
C GLU A 146 22.62 -5.29 4.92
N TYR A 147 22.76 -4.09 4.36
CA TYR A 147 24.01 -3.32 4.38
C TYR A 147 23.83 -2.07 5.25
N GLU A 148 24.44 -2.07 6.43
CA GLU A 148 24.20 -1.09 7.51
C GLU A 148 24.32 0.37 7.04
N GLU A 149 25.32 0.69 6.21
CA GLU A 149 25.49 2.05 5.68
C GLU A 149 24.34 2.46 4.76
N HIS A 150 23.81 1.54 3.93
CA HIS A 150 22.64 1.82 3.10
C HIS A 150 21.40 2.06 3.97
N VAL A 151 21.17 1.20 4.96
CA VAL A 151 20.04 1.35 5.89
C VAL A 151 20.10 2.69 6.61
N SER A 152 21.27 3.06 7.15
CA SER A 152 21.46 4.36 7.81
C SER A 152 21.17 5.53 6.86
N ARG A 153 21.76 5.53 5.65
CA ARG A 153 21.56 6.61 4.66
C ARG A 153 20.10 6.72 4.23
N TYR A 154 19.42 5.59 4.08
CA TYR A 154 18.01 5.56 3.74
C TYR A 154 17.16 6.12 4.86
N ASN A 155 17.38 5.68 6.10
CA ASN A 155 16.64 6.16 7.26
C ASN A 155 16.83 7.66 7.46
N ASP A 156 18.06 8.17 7.37
CA ASP A 156 18.34 9.61 7.43
C ASP A 156 17.58 10.38 6.35
N LYS A 157 17.55 9.85 5.12
CA LYS A 157 16.83 10.49 4.02
C LYS A 157 15.31 10.41 4.20
N ASN A 158 14.82 9.28 4.66
CA ASN A 158 13.40 9.09 4.94
C ASN A 158 12.97 10.07 6.04
N ASP A 159 13.68 10.12 7.17
CA ASP A 159 13.43 11.05 8.28
C ASP A 159 13.44 12.52 7.84
N GLU A 160 14.40 12.92 6.98
CA GLU A 160 14.42 14.25 6.38
C GLU A 160 13.12 14.55 5.62
N LEU A 161 12.66 13.60 4.80
CA LEU A 161 11.44 13.72 4.00
C LEU A 161 10.18 13.66 4.85
N LEU A 162 10.10 12.76 5.85
CA LEU A 162 8.97 12.67 6.77
C LEU A 162 8.85 13.98 7.56
N LYS A 163 9.96 14.50 8.08
CA LYS A 163 9.94 15.79 8.79
C LYS A 163 9.46 16.93 7.88
N LYS A 164 9.84 16.92 6.60
CA LYS A 164 9.50 17.99 5.65
C LYS A 164 8.03 17.93 5.17
N TYR A 165 7.48 16.74 4.96
CA TYR A 165 6.17 16.56 4.30
C TYR A 165 5.12 15.83 5.13
N LEU A 166 5.53 14.99 6.08
CA LEU A 166 4.63 14.21 6.92
C LEU A 166 4.34 14.86 8.26
N SER A 167 5.16 15.81 8.72
CA SER A 167 4.85 16.58 9.95
C SER A 167 3.55 17.40 9.87
N THR A 168 2.98 17.55 8.67
CA THR A 168 1.68 18.20 8.43
C THR A 168 0.60 17.23 7.97
N SER A 169 0.90 15.95 7.82
CA SER A 169 -0.06 14.93 7.37
C SER A 169 -0.48 14.08 8.57
N GLY A 170 -1.78 13.96 8.84
CA GLY A 170 -2.27 13.12 9.94
C GLY A 170 -2.10 11.62 9.72
N MET A 171 -1.70 11.19 8.51
CA MET A 171 -1.56 9.77 8.14
C MET A 171 -0.44 9.51 7.12
N GLU A 172 0.23 8.36 7.28
CA GLU A 172 1.26 7.82 6.38
C GLU A 172 0.86 6.44 5.87
N LEU A 173 0.98 6.19 4.55
CA LEU A 173 1.06 4.82 4.03
C LEU A 173 2.52 4.37 4.03
N HIS A 174 2.88 3.62 5.06
CA HIS A 174 4.26 3.19 5.31
C HIS A 174 4.67 1.99 4.47
N THR A 175 3.78 1.01 4.38
CA THR A 175 4.03 -0.23 3.65
C THR A 175 2.82 -0.53 2.80
N LEU A 176 3.05 -0.82 1.51
CA LEU A 176 2.05 -1.40 0.62
C LEU A 176 2.72 -2.48 -0.21
N VAL A 177 2.38 -3.74 0.07
CA VAL A 177 2.97 -4.87 -0.64
C VAL A 177 1.88 -5.84 -1.03
N ILE A 178 1.90 -6.24 -2.30
CA ILE A 178 1.13 -7.37 -2.81
C ILE A 178 2.12 -8.44 -3.22
N HIS A 179 1.84 -9.71 -2.90
CA HIS A 179 2.67 -10.81 -3.35
C HIS A 179 2.70 -10.85 -4.90
N PRO A 180 3.86 -11.03 -5.55
CA PRO A 180 4.00 -10.88 -7.01
C PRO A 180 3.01 -11.68 -7.86
N THR A 181 2.70 -12.93 -7.49
CA THR A 181 1.69 -13.79 -8.14
C THR A 181 0.28 -13.19 -8.21
N TYR A 182 -0.03 -12.22 -7.34
CA TYR A 182 -1.34 -11.59 -7.19
C TYR A 182 -1.39 -10.16 -7.72
N TRP A 183 -0.32 -9.70 -8.36
CA TRP A 183 -0.31 -8.40 -9.00
C TRP A 183 -1.37 -8.26 -10.09
N ARG A 184 -1.78 -7.01 -10.34
CA ARG A 184 -2.76 -6.63 -11.37
C ARG A 184 -4.16 -7.23 -11.17
N ARG A 185 -4.50 -7.69 -9.96
CA ARG A 185 -5.85 -8.15 -9.58
C ARG A 185 -6.68 -7.10 -8.82
N GLY A 186 -6.17 -5.87 -8.68
CA GLY A 186 -6.85 -4.77 -7.99
C GLY A 186 -6.54 -4.66 -6.49
N HIS A 187 -5.93 -5.67 -5.87
CA HIS A 187 -5.61 -5.74 -4.44
C HIS A 187 -4.91 -4.50 -3.87
N GLY A 188 -3.86 -4.00 -4.54
CA GLY A 188 -3.15 -2.80 -4.10
C GLY A 188 -4.02 -1.54 -4.15
N ARG A 189 -4.91 -1.43 -5.14
CA ARG A 189 -5.87 -0.33 -5.23
C ARG A 189 -6.88 -0.40 -4.09
N THR A 190 -7.44 -1.58 -3.81
CA THR A 190 -8.41 -1.76 -2.72
C THR A 190 -7.83 -1.35 -1.37
N LEU A 191 -6.58 -1.75 -1.06
CA LEU A 191 -5.90 -1.34 0.17
C LEU A 191 -5.73 0.18 0.26
N VAL A 192 -5.25 0.82 -0.81
CA VAL A 192 -5.02 2.28 -0.82
C VAL A 192 -6.32 3.08 -0.73
N GLU A 193 -7.36 2.66 -1.45
CA GLU A 193 -8.66 3.33 -1.42
C GLU A 193 -9.30 3.31 -0.03
N TRP A 194 -9.03 2.29 0.81
CA TRP A 194 -9.48 2.32 2.20
C TRP A 194 -8.84 3.48 2.98
N GLY A 195 -7.52 3.64 2.89
CA GLY A 195 -6.82 4.72 3.61
C GLY A 195 -7.22 6.10 3.08
N MET A 196 -7.41 6.25 1.78
CA MET A 196 -7.94 7.49 1.20
C MET A 196 -9.34 7.84 1.73
N ARG A 197 -10.23 6.84 1.88
CA ARG A 197 -11.55 7.07 2.50
C ARG A 197 -11.44 7.40 3.97
N LEU A 198 -10.45 6.84 4.68
CA LEU A 198 -10.19 7.21 6.07
C LEU A 198 -9.73 8.66 6.17
N ALA A 199 -8.79 9.09 5.32
CA ALA A 199 -8.40 10.49 5.15
C ALA A 199 -9.58 11.40 4.84
N ASP A 200 -10.50 10.97 3.95
CA ASP A 200 -11.72 11.72 3.66
C ASP A 200 -12.65 11.85 4.88
N ILE A 201 -12.73 10.84 5.76
CA ILE A 201 -13.54 10.93 6.99
C ILE A 201 -12.88 11.85 8.01
N ASP A 202 -11.56 11.73 8.18
CA ASP A 202 -10.80 12.44 9.20
C ASP A 202 -10.45 13.87 8.77
N GLN A 203 -10.59 14.19 7.48
CA GLN A 203 -10.17 15.45 6.88
C GLN A 203 -8.67 15.70 7.08
N GLU A 204 -7.88 14.64 6.90
CA GLU A 204 -6.43 14.65 7.08
C GLU A 204 -5.73 14.29 5.76
N ASP A 205 -4.61 14.97 5.49
CA ASP A 205 -3.74 14.63 4.35
C ASP A 205 -3.12 13.23 4.58
N LEU A 206 -3.03 12.46 3.50
CA LEU A 206 -2.30 11.19 3.46
C LEU A 206 -1.02 11.38 2.65
N CYS A 207 0.12 11.06 3.24
CA CYS A 207 1.41 11.07 2.54
C CYS A 207 1.98 9.65 2.37
N ILE A 208 2.69 9.45 1.27
CA ILE A 208 3.16 8.14 0.81
C ILE A 208 4.58 8.26 0.24
N CYS A 209 5.50 7.46 0.76
CA CYS A 209 6.81 7.21 0.14
C CYS A 209 6.65 6.13 -0.94
N ALA A 210 6.66 6.56 -2.21
CA ALA A 210 6.35 5.70 -3.35
C ALA A 210 7.59 5.41 -4.21
N THR A 211 7.79 4.14 -4.54
CA THR A 211 8.70 3.75 -5.61
C THR A 211 8.22 4.30 -6.96
N ASN A 212 9.12 4.35 -7.96
CA ASN A 212 8.73 4.72 -9.33
C ASN A 212 7.63 3.81 -9.91
N GLY A 213 7.61 2.53 -9.50
CA GLY A 213 6.53 1.60 -9.85
C GLY A 213 5.21 1.97 -9.18
N GLY A 214 5.25 2.35 -7.90
CA GLY A 214 4.10 2.77 -7.10
C GLY A 214 3.37 4.00 -7.67
N LEU A 215 4.08 4.93 -8.30
CA LEU A 215 3.44 6.10 -8.93
C LEU A 215 2.35 5.74 -9.97
N LYS A 216 2.46 4.58 -10.63
CA LYS A 216 1.45 4.10 -11.57
C LYS A 216 0.13 3.72 -10.89
N LEU A 217 0.17 3.41 -9.59
CA LEU A 217 -0.99 3.17 -8.75
C LEU A 217 -1.55 4.48 -8.18
N TYR A 218 -0.70 5.33 -7.60
CA TYR A 218 -1.16 6.49 -6.82
C TYR A 218 -1.67 7.66 -7.67
N ARG A 219 -1.05 7.94 -8.82
CA ARG A 219 -1.47 9.09 -9.66
C ARG A 219 -2.91 8.97 -10.16
N PRO A 220 -3.37 7.81 -10.71
CA PRO A 220 -4.77 7.64 -11.10
C PRO A 220 -5.77 7.74 -9.94
N LEU A 221 -5.31 7.61 -8.69
CA LEU A 221 -6.12 7.78 -7.48
C LEU A 221 -6.17 9.25 -7.02
N GLY A 222 -5.57 10.17 -7.77
CA GLY A 222 -5.58 11.60 -7.46
C GLY A 222 -4.51 12.02 -6.45
N CYS A 223 -3.46 11.21 -6.26
CA CYS A 223 -2.29 11.64 -5.49
C CYS A 223 -1.41 12.59 -6.31
N GLU A 224 -0.95 13.66 -5.67
CA GLU A 224 -0.04 14.65 -6.23
C GLU A 224 1.42 14.29 -5.92
N LEU A 225 2.32 14.48 -6.89
CA LEU A 225 3.76 14.32 -6.67
C LEU A 225 4.31 15.58 -6.00
N LEU A 226 4.87 15.45 -4.80
CA LEU A 226 5.50 16.56 -4.07
C LEU A 226 7.00 16.66 -4.35
N GLU A 227 7.72 15.53 -4.27
CA GLU A 227 9.16 15.49 -4.48
C GLU A 227 9.58 14.13 -5.05
N SER A 228 10.62 14.12 -5.88
CA SER A 228 11.36 12.91 -6.26
C SER A 228 12.77 13.02 -5.70
N TRP A 229 13.29 11.92 -5.17
CA TRP A 229 14.62 11.87 -4.56
C TRP A 229 15.43 10.70 -5.11
N ARG A 230 16.76 10.81 -5.02
CA ARG A 230 17.69 9.78 -5.46
C ARG A 230 18.90 9.73 -4.53
N MET A 231 19.37 8.52 -4.24
CA MET A 231 20.67 8.23 -3.67
C MET A 231 21.51 7.52 -4.72
N GLU A 232 22.74 7.99 -4.91
CA GLU A 232 23.68 7.37 -5.84
C GLU A 232 24.14 5.99 -5.33
N GLY A 233 24.44 5.12 -6.28
CA GLY A 233 24.97 3.79 -6.02
C GLY A 233 26.45 3.79 -5.67
N ASP A 234 26.95 2.61 -5.32
CA ASP A 234 28.34 2.37 -4.94
C ASP A 234 28.83 0.99 -5.44
N GLU A 235 29.95 0.50 -4.90
CA GLU A 235 30.53 -0.78 -5.30
C GLU A 235 29.62 -1.99 -4.97
N VAL A 236 28.79 -1.88 -3.93
CA VAL A 236 27.88 -2.95 -3.49
C VAL A 236 26.59 -2.91 -4.32
N SER A 237 26.05 -1.71 -4.53
CA SER A 237 24.80 -1.48 -5.27
C SER A 237 24.93 -0.34 -6.30
N PRO A 238 25.50 -0.59 -7.49
CA PRO A 238 25.90 0.45 -8.44
C PRO A 238 24.78 1.32 -9.02
N THR A 239 23.53 0.85 -8.98
CA THR A 239 22.39 1.59 -9.55
C THR A 239 21.89 2.72 -8.64
N GLY A 240 22.18 2.63 -7.34
CA GLY A 240 21.55 3.46 -6.32
C GLY A 240 20.08 3.13 -6.13
N VAL A 241 19.36 4.03 -5.47
CA VAL A 241 17.91 3.92 -5.21
C VAL A 241 17.25 5.29 -5.39
N ALA A 242 15.99 5.29 -5.81
CA ALA A 242 15.20 6.49 -5.99
C ALA A 242 13.76 6.25 -5.57
N GLY A 243 13.12 7.30 -5.06
CA GLY A 243 11.75 7.29 -4.59
C GLY A 243 11.05 8.61 -4.83
N ASN A 244 9.80 8.67 -4.41
CA ASN A 244 8.92 9.80 -4.58
C ASN A 244 8.11 10.02 -3.32
N ILE A 245 7.85 11.27 -2.97
CA ILE A 245 6.86 11.65 -1.97
C ILE A 245 5.60 12.06 -2.74
N VAL A 246 4.50 11.35 -2.48
CA VAL A 246 3.19 11.72 -3.02
C VAL A 246 2.22 11.97 -1.88
N ARG A 247 1.23 12.83 -2.15
CA ARG A 247 0.21 13.22 -1.20
C ARG A 247 -1.18 13.09 -1.78
N TYR A 248 -2.09 12.61 -0.97
CA TYR A 248 -3.52 12.64 -1.22
C TYR A 248 -4.17 13.66 -0.29
N VAL A 249 -4.91 14.59 -0.89
CA VAL A 249 -5.71 15.58 -0.18
C VAL A 249 -7.17 15.13 -0.16
N PRO A 250 -7.88 15.18 0.98
CA PRO A 250 -9.29 14.82 1.09
C PRO A 250 -10.19 15.47 0.02
N ARG A 251 -11.18 14.73 -0.49
CA ARG A 251 -12.09 15.18 -1.58
C ARG A 251 -12.80 16.50 -1.31
N LYS A 252 -13.25 16.70 -0.06
CA LYS A 252 -13.97 17.92 0.33
C LYS A 252 -13.13 19.18 0.10
N GLU A 253 -11.81 19.07 0.27
CA GLU A 253 -10.88 20.18 0.06
C GLU A 253 -10.54 20.39 -1.42
N ARG A 254 -10.63 19.33 -2.24
CA ARG A 254 -10.45 19.42 -3.69
C ARG A 254 -11.62 20.11 -4.41
N GLY A 255 -12.76 20.28 -3.74
CA GLY A 255 -13.99 20.75 -4.37
C GLY A 255 -14.62 19.70 -5.28
N ASP A 256 -14.27 18.42 -5.08
CA ASP A 256 -14.86 17.33 -5.84
C ASP A 256 -16.36 17.21 -5.50
N PRO A 257 -17.22 16.91 -6.48
CA PRO A 257 -18.63 16.65 -6.23
C PRO A 257 -18.75 15.46 -5.25
N GLU A 258 -19.48 15.61 -4.13
CA GLU A 258 -19.71 14.50 -3.17
C GLU A 258 -20.22 13.26 -3.91
N ASP A 259 -19.85 12.03 -3.51
CA ASP A 259 -20.10 10.80 -4.31
C ASP A 259 -21.58 10.57 -4.72
N GLY A 260 -22.57 11.19 -4.05
CA GLY A 260 -23.98 11.20 -4.50
C GLY A 260 -24.31 12.18 -5.63
N SER A 261 -23.44 13.15 -5.88
CA SER A 261 -23.58 14.15 -6.93
C SER A 261 -23.00 13.71 -8.27
N VAL A 262 -22.19 12.64 -8.33
CA VAL A 262 -21.77 12.07 -9.62
C VAL A 262 -22.94 11.35 -10.29
N GLU A 263 -23.74 10.58 -9.55
CA GLU A 263 -25.01 10.05 -10.06
C GLU A 263 -25.97 11.19 -10.44
N THR A 264 -26.05 12.23 -9.62
CA THR A 264 -26.89 13.41 -9.92
C THR A 264 -26.39 14.18 -11.15
N ALA A 265 -25.07 14.30 -11.34
CA ALA A 265 -24.45 14.99 -12.47
C ALA A 265 -24.54 14.16 -13.76
N VAL A 266 -24.38 12.84 -13.66
CA VAL A 266 -24.59 11.89 -14.78
C VAL A 266 -26.07 11.88 -15.18
N MET A 267 -26.99 11.90 -14.21
CA MET A 267 -28.43 12.04 -14.48
C MET A 267 -28.76 13.40 -15.12
N ALA A 268 -28.20 14.50 -14.62
CA ALA A 268 -28.40 15.84 -15.18
C ALA A 268 -27.78 15.99 -16.59
N LEU A 269 -26.65 15.32 -16.87
CA LEU A 269 -26.07 15.23 -18.20
C LEU A 269 -26.93 14.35 -19.14
N SER A 270 -27.48 13.26 -18.64
CA SER A 270 -28.39 12.39 -19.40
C SER A 270 -29.71 13.09 -19.75
N GLU A 271 -30.25 13.92 -18.85
CA GLU A 271 -31.44 14.76 -19.11
C GLU A 271 -31.13 15.88 -20.11
N ARG A 272 -29.96 16.52 -20.03
CA ARG A 272 -29.55 17.53 -21.02
C ARG A 272 -29.33 16.92 -22.41
N LEU A 273 -28.79 15.71 -22.49
CA LEU A 273 -28.56 15.03 -23.76
C LEU A 273 -29.89 14.57 -24.40
N SER A 274 -30.90 14.17 -23.61
CA SER A 274 -32.22 13.83 -24.16
C SER A 274 -33.02 15.05 -24.66
N GLU A 275 -32.73 16.26 -24.15
CA GLU A 275 -33.32 17.50 -24.66
C GLU A 275 -32.65 18.01 -25.96
N THR A 276 -31.47 17.50 -26.32
CA THR A 276 -30.74 17.97 -27.51
C THR A 276 -30.97 17.14 -28.79
N GLU A 277 -31.72 16.03 -28.73
CA GLU A 277 -31.91 15.12 -29.88
C GLU A 277 -33.20 15.35 -30.70
N PHE A 278 -33.65 16.61 -30.87
CA PHE A 278 -34.68 16.96 -31.86
C PHE A 278 -34.24 18.13 -32.74
N GLY A 279 -33.32 17.88 -33.67
CA GLY A 279 -33.08 18.79 -34.79
C GLY A 279 -31.82 18.46 -35.59
N GLY A 280 -31.99 17.95 -36.82
CA GLY A 280 -30.91 17.81 -37.81
C GLY A 280 -30.94 16.43 -38.47
N GLU A 281 -31.76 16.20 -39.48
CA GLU A 281 -31.49 16.55 -40.89
C GLU A 281 -30.46 15.60 -41.53
N GLN A 282 -30.99 14.74 -42.41
CA GLN A 282 -30.24 13.78 -43.21
C GLN A 282 -29.37 14.54 -44.22
N ASP A 283 -28.05 14.31 -44.22
CA ASP A 283 -27.28 14.49 -45.44
C ASP A 283 -26.29 13.35 -45.69
N LYS A 284 -26.18 13.03 -46.97
CA LYS A 284 -25.50 11.90 -47.59
C LYS A 284 -24.03 12.25 -47.83
N GLY A 285 -23.16 11.24 -47.77
CA GLY A 285 -22.03 11.17 -48.69
C GLY A 285 -20.71 10.65 -48.14
N LEU A 286 -20.35 9.46 -48.62
CA LEU A 286 -19.05 9.09 -49.20
C LEU A 286 -17.75 9.33 -48.40
N GLY A 287 -16.96 8.25 -48.25
CA GLY A 287 -15.50 8.40 -48.26
C GLY A 287 -14.69 7.38 -47.45
N GLU A 288 -14.36 6.28 -48.10
CA GLU A 288 -13.30 5.30 -47.81
C GLU A 288 -11.97 5.79 -47.16
N LYS A 289 -11.39 4.87 -46.36
CA LYS A 289 -9.97 4.40 -46.32
C LYS A 289 -8.97 4.86 -45.22
N ASN A 290 -8.38 3.81 -44.60
CA ASN A 290 -7.04 3.64 -43.98
C ASN A 290 -6.82 4.31 -42.60
N GLY A 291 -6.27 3.70 -41.54
CA GLY A 291 -5.47 2.48 -41.36
C GLY A 291 -4.06 2.82 -40.82
N LEU A 292 -3.77 2.66 -39.51
CA LEU A 292 -2.42 2.45 -38.89
C LEU A 292 -2.57 2.37 -37.34
N VAL A 293 -2.38 1.23 -36.66
CA VAL A 293 -1.13 0.62 -36.11
C VAL A 293 -0.34 1.59 -35.22
N VAL A 294 -0.53 1.54 -33.89
CA VAL A 294 0.20 0.76 -32.86
C VAL A 294 1.70 1.03 -32.79
N ARG A 295 2.11 1.62 -31.68
CA ARG A 295 3.31 1.25 -30.92
C ARG A 295 2.97 1.26 -29.43
#